data_AF-A0A4R7KUK2-F1
#
_entry.id   AF-A0A4R7KUK2-F1
#
_cell.length_a   1.000
_cell.length_b   1.000
_cell.length_c   1.000
_cell.angle_alpha   90.00
_cell.angle_beta   90.00
_cell.angle_gamma   90.00
#
_symmetry.space_group_name_H-M   'P 1'
#
loop_
_entity.id
_entity.type
_entity.pdbx_description
1 polymer ?
#
loop_
_entity_poly.entity_id
_entity_poly.type
_entity_poly.pdbx_seq_one_letter_code
_entity_poly.pdbx_strand_id
1 'polypeptide(L)'
;MDILVLKKNDTIKEMLSKLDEEVLEVIHAATAENEERVAEEVFDTIQVCIGILDKLERFGADIKGSLERHNKKLLERGWEYEKVIHINVVRGEAYEG
;
A
#
# COMPACT_ATOMS: atom_id res chain seq x y z
N MET A 1 4.19 1.95 13.96
CA MET A 1 3.00 2.15 13.13
C MET A 1 2.79 0.84 12.44
N ASP A 2 1.62 0.25 12.63
CA ASP A 2 1.30 -1.05 12.08
C ASP A 2 0.20 -0.87 11.05
N ILE A 3 0.31 -1.55 9.91
CA ILE A 3 -0.74 -1.62 8.91
C ILE A 3 -1.21 -3.05 8.85
N LEU A 4 -2.52 -3.25 8.95
CA LEU A 4 -3.11 -4.57 9.07
C LEU A 4 -3.21 -5.23 7.71
N VAL A 5 -2.76 -6.48 7.60
CA VAL A 5 -3.07 -7.30 6.41
C VAL A 5 -4.44 -7.94 6.64
N LEU A 6 -5.46 -7.39 5.98
CA LEU A 6 -6.85 -7.78 6.19
C LEU A 6 -7.18 -9.08 5.43
N LYS A 7 -7.86 -10.00 6.11
CA LYS A 7 -8.41 -11.21 5.48
C LYS A 7 -9.67 -10.85 4.69
N LYS A 8 -9.49 -10.40 3.44
CA LYS A 8 -10.57 -10.11 2.48
C LYS A 8 -10.70 -11.21 1.43
N ASN A 9 -11.91 -11.46 0.95
CA ASN A 9 -12.19 -12.45 -0.10
C ASN A 9 -12.34 -11.80 -1.49
N ASP A 10 -12.22 -10.48 -1.59
CA ASP A 10 -12.39 -9.69 -2.81
C ASP A 10 -11.45 -10.18 -3.92
N THR A 11 -11.95 -10.24 -5.15
CA THR A 11 -11.15 -10.48 -6.37
C THR A 11 -10.18 -9.34 -6.62
N ILE A 12 -9.13 -9.59 -7.43
CA ILE A 12 -8.21 -8.51 -7.84
C ILE A 12 -8.97 -7.38 -8.55
N LYS A 13 -9.99 -7.71 -9.34
CA LYS A 13 -10.80 -6.71 -10.05
C LYS A 13 -11.54 -5.79 -9.08
N GLU A 14 -12.14 -6.35 -8.03
CA GLU A 14 -12.80 -5.55 -6.98
C GLU A 14 -11.81 -4.69 -6.21
N MET A 15 -10.63 -5.24 -5.88
CA MET A 15 -9.55 -4.46 -5.23
C MET A 15 -9.06 -3.31 -6.12
N LEU A 16 -8.95 -3.51 -7.43
CA LEU A 16 -8.57 -2.46 -8.38
C LEU A 16 -9.66 -1.39 -8.53
N SER A 17 -10.94 -1.79 -8.49
CA SER A 17 -12.05 -0.82 -8.44
C SER A 17 -11.98 0.02 -7.18
N LYS A 18 -11.69 -0.61 -6.02
CA LYS A 18 -11.53 0.12 -4.76
C LYS A 18 -10.32 1.05 -4.80
N LEU A 19 -9.21 0.63 -5.40
CA LEU A 19 -8.04 1.50 -5.59
C LEU A 19 -8.36 2.76 -6.40
N ASP A 20 -9.20 2.64 -7.43
CA ASP A 20 -9.65 3.80 -8.22
C ASP A 20 -10.49 4.77 -7.36
N GLU A 21 -11.38 4.24 -6.52
CA GLU A 21 -12.15 5.03 -5.55
C GLU A 21 -11.24 5.77 -4.55
N GLU A 22 -10.30 5.07 -3.90
CA GLU A 22 -9.40 5.67 -2.90
C GLU A 22 -8.53 6.79 -3.51
N VAL A 23 -8.06 6.61 -4.75
CA VAL A 23 -7.28 7.64 -5.45
C VAL A 23 -8.12 8.89 -5.71
N LEU A 24 -9.39 8.74 -6.07
CA LEU A 24 -10.30 9.88 -6.23
C LEU A 24 -10.56 10.57 -4.89
N GLU A 25 -10.67 9.82 -3.79
CA GLU A 25 -10.84 10.36 -2.43
C GLU A 25 -9.61 11.18 -2.00
N VAL A 26 -8.39 10.69 -2.25
CA VAL A 26 -7.14 11.45 -2.03
C VAL A 26 -7.15 12.77 -2.80
N ILE A 27 -7.52 12.75 -4.09
CA ILE A 27 -7.57 13.96 -4.92
C ILE A 27 -8.58 14.95 -4.35
N HIS A 28 -9.78 14.50 -3.99
CA HIS A 28 -10.81 15.36 -3.40
C HIS A 28 -10.36 15.95 -2.06
N ALA A 29 -9.76 15.14 -1.19
CA ALA A 29 -9.26 15.61 0.10
C ALA A 29 -8.17 16.69 -0.08
N ALA A 30 -7.24 16.49 -1.03
CA ALA A 30 -6.20 17.46 -1.33
C ALA A 30 -6.76 18.78 -1.88
N THR A 31 -7.79 18.72 -2.73
CA THR A 31 -8.45 19.93 -3.24
C THR A 31 -9.24 20.71 -2.18
N ALA A 32 -9.63 20.05 -1.08
CA ALA A 32 -10.34 20.66 0.04
C ALA A 32 -9.40 21.22 1.13
N GLU A 33 -8.07 21.19 0.90
CA GLU A 33 -7.03 21.67 1.84
C GLU A 33 -7.14 21.06 3.25
N ASN A 34 -7.56 19.79 3.35
CA ASN A 34 -7.69 19.08 4.61
C ASN A 34 -6.59 18.00 4.76
N GLU A 35 -5.49 18.36 5.42
CA GLU A 35 -4.31 17.49 5.56
C GLU A 35 -4.60 16.18 6.31
N GLU A 36 -5.42 16.21 7.37
CA GLU A 36 -5.80 15.00 8.12
C GLU A 36 -6.57 14.03 7.25
N ARG A 37 -7.52 14.56 6.47
CA ARG A 37 -8.27 13.75 5.51
C ARG A 37 -7.35 13.21 4.42
N VAL A 38 -6.44 14.01 3.88
CA VAL A 38 -5.46 13.51 2.90
C VAL A 38 -4.66 12.34 3.47
N ALA A 39 -4.23 12.41 4.74
CA ALA A 39 -3.53 11.31 5.37
C ALA A 39 -4.40 10.05 5.49
N GLU A 40 -5.67 10.18 5.87
CA GLU A 40 -6.64 9.07 5.93
C GLU A 40 -6.80 8.39 4.57
N GLU A 41 -7.15 9.13 3.52
CA GLU A 41 -7.38 8.55 2.18
C GLU A 41 -6.09 7.96 1.59
N VAL A 42 -4.91 8.51 1.95
CA VAL A 42 -3.61 7.93 1.58
C VAL A 42 -3.38 6.60 2.29
N PHE A 43 -3.73 6.49 3.57
CA PHE A 43 -3.65 5.22 4.29
C PHE A 43 -4.63 4.20 3.72
N ASP A 44 -5.83 4.59 3.32
CA ASP A 44 -6.78 3.69 2.66
C ASP A 44 -6.26 3.20 1.30
N THR A 45 -5.65 4.10 0.51
CA THR A 45 -4.95 3.73 -0.73
C THR A 45 -3.83 2.71 -0.47
N ILE A 46 -2.99 2.94 0.56
CA ILE A 46 -1.92 2.01 0.95
C ILE A 46 -2.51 0.66 1.39
N GLN A 47 -3.62 0.68 2.13
CA GLN A 47 -4.29 -0.51 2.65
C GLN A 47 -4.83 -1.40 1.52
N VAL A 48 -5.38 -0.80 0.45
CA VAL A 48 -5.78 -1.52 -0.76
C VAL A 48 -4.56 -2.10 -1.49
N CYS A 49 -3.48 -1.32 -1.65
CA CYS A 49 -2.25 -1.78 -2.29
C CYS A 49 -1.63 -2.99 -1.55
N ILE A 50 -1.59 -2.96 -0.21
CA ILE A 50 -1.12 -4.08 0.62
C ILE A 50 -2.00 -5.31 0.41
N GLY A 51 -3.33 -5.14 0.36
CA GLY A 51 -4.26 -6.24 0.07
C GLY A 51 -4.02 -6.89 -1.29
N ILE A 52 -3.72 -6.09 -2.32
CA ILE A 52 -3.36 -6.59 -3.66
C ILE A 52 -2.03 -7.35 -3.60
N LEU A 53 -1.00 -6.82 -2.93
CA LEU A 53 0.31 -7.47 -2.82
C LEU A 53 0.22 -8.80 -2.08
N ASP A 54 -0.50 -8.88 -0.95
CA ASP A 54 -0.74 -10.13 -0.21
C ASP A 54 -1.49 -11.15 -1.09
N LYS A 55 -2.50 -10.71 -1.86
CA LYS A 55 -3.21 -11.60 -2.78
C LYS A 55 -2.32 -12.12 -3.91
N LEU A 56 -1.46 -11.28 -4.48
CA LEU A 56 -0.50 -11.68 -5.51
C LEU A 56 0.56 -12.64 -4.95
N GLU A 57 1.03 -12.41 -3.74
CA GLU A 57 1.96 -13.32 -3.04
C GLU A 57 1.33 -14.71 -2.85
N ARG A 58 0.06 -14.76 -2.44
CA ARG A 58 -0.71 -16.02 -2.34
C ARG A 58 -0.88 -16.74 -3.68
N PHE A 59 -0.78 -16.02 -4.79
CA PHE A 59 -0.75 -16.58 -6.14
C PHE A 59 0.67 -16.94 -6.63
N GLY A 60 1.68 -16.81 -5.77
CA GLY A 60 3.06 -17.18 -6.04
C GLY A 60 3.94 -16.05 -6.59
N ALA A 61 3.47 -14.81 -6.58
CA ALA A 61 4.30 -13.67 -6.99
C ALA A 61 5.41 -13.38 -5.97
N ASP A 62 6.63 -13.15 -6.47
CA ASP A 62 7.76 -12.70 -5.65
C ASP A 62 7.67 -11.19 -5.37
N ILE A 63 6.97 -10.83 -4.30
CA ILE A 63 6.76 -9.44 -3.89
C ILE A 63 8.07 -8.80 -3.42
N LYS A 64 8.88 -9.53 -2.65
CA LYS A 64 10.17 -9.04 -2.15
C LYS A 64 11.12 -8.68 -3.29
N GLY A 65 11.34 -9.60 -4.24
CA GLY A 65 12.19 -9.31 -5.38
C GLY A 65 11.59 -8.25 -6.31
N SER A 66 10.27 -8.10 -6.38
CA SER A 66 9.63 -7.01 -7.11
C SER A 66 9.93 -5.63 -6.49
N LEU A 67 9.90 -5.52 -5.16
CA LEU A 67 10.27 -4.31 -4.43
C LEU A 67 11.76 -3.99 -4.59
N GLU A 68 12.66 -4.98 -4.49
CA GLU A 68 14.09 -4.79 -4.71
C GLU A 68 14.40 -4.28 -6.13
N ARG A 69 13.76 -4.87 -7.16
CA ARG A 69 13.88 -4.40 -8.55
C ARG A 69 13.33 -2.98 -8.73
N HIS A 70 12.22 -2.64 -8.06
CA HIS A 70 11.64 -1.30 -8.10
C HIS A 70 12.61 -0.27 -7.50
N ASN A 71 13.14 -0.52 -6.31
CA ASN A 71 14.09 0.38 -5.64
C ASN A 71 15.36 0.57 -6.48
N LYS A 72 15.93 -0.53 -6.99
CA LYS A 72 17.09 -0.45 -7.88
C LYS A 72 16.83 0.44 -9.11
N LYS A 73 15.67 0.29 -9.74
CA LYS A 73 15.25 1.11 -10.89
C LYS A 73 15.14 2.59 -10.54
N LEU A 74 14.72 2.96 -9.33
CA LEU A 74 14.70 4.36 -8.89
C LEU A 74 16.12 4.92 -8.74
N LEU A 75 17.02 4.17 -8.10
CA LEU A 75 18.43 4.57 -7.95
C LEU A 75 19.13 4.71 -9.31
N GLU A 76 18.90 3.78 -10.23
CA GLU A 76 19.43 3.84 -11.61
C GLU A 76 18.91 5.06 -12.39
N ARG A 77 17.77 5.63 -12.00
CA ARG A 77 17.20 6.86 -12.57
C ARG A 77 17.74 8.14 -11.91
N GLY A 78 18.69 8.03 -10.99
CA GLY A 78 19.30 9.16 -10.29
C GLY A 78 18.49 9.67 -9.10
N TRP A 79 17.51 8.92 -8.61
CA TRP A 79 16.82 9.28 -7.36
C TRP A 79 17.74 9.01 -6.18
N GLU A 80 17.83 9.98 -5.28
CA GLU A 80 18.54 9.84 -4.00
C GLU A 80 17.54 9.53 -2.90
N TYR A 81 17.84 8.55 -2.06
CA TYR A 81 16.99 8.21 -0.90
C TYR A 81 17.54 8.89 0.35
N GLU A 82 16.67 9.56 1.09
CA GLU A 82 17.03 10.15 2.39
C GLU A 82 16.82 9.15 3.53
N LYS A 83 15.79 8.30 3.42
CA LYS A 83 15.32 7.39 4.48
C LYS A 83 14.88 6.06 3.90
N VAL A 84 14.88 5.03 4.75
CA VAL A 84 14.42 3.67 4.40
C VAL A 84 13.26 3.29 5.30
N ILE A 85 12.18 2.80 4.71
CA ILE A 85 11.06 2.19 5.42
C ILE A 85 11.20 0.67 5.32
N HIS A 86 11.25 0.01 6.47
CA HIS A 86 11.24 -1.45 6.54
C HIS A 86 9.81 -1.95 6.70
N ILE A 87 9.35 -2.75 5.74
CA ILE A 87 8.04 -3.41 5.80
C ILE A 87 8.29 -4.86 6.22
N ASN A 88 7.83 -5.21 7.42
CA ASN A 88 7.91 -6.57 7.96
C ASN A 88 6.49 -7.11 8.16
N VAL A 89 6.18 -8.25 7.54
CA VAL A 89 4.90 -8.93 7.74
C VAL A 89 5.06 -9.92 8.90
N VAL A 90 4.38 -9.65 10.01
CA VAL A 90 4.33 -10.53 11.18
C VAL A 90 2.93 -11.15 11.29
N ARG A 91 2.83 -12.36 11.83
CA ARG A 91 1.52 -12.95 12.14
C ARG A 91 0.91 -12.20 13.32
N GLY A 92 -0.31 -11.71 13.15
CA GLY A 92 -1.04 -11.02 14.22
C GLY A 92 -1.52 -12.00 15.29
N GLU A 93 -1.06 -11.81 16.52
CA GLU A 93 -1.61 -12.42 17.74
C GLU A 93 -2.39 -11.33 18.49
N ALA A 94 -3.57 -10.96 17.95
CA ALA A 94 -4.41 -9.84 18.38
C ALA A 94 -3.76 -8.44 18.23
N TYR A 95 -4.41 -7.54 17.48
CA TYR A 95 -3.99 -6.14 17.36
C TYR A 95 -4.74 -5.31 18.41
N GLU A 96 -4.03 -4.66 19.32
CA GLU A 96 -4.64 -3.92 20.44
C GLU A 96 -4.86 -2.42 20.20
N GLY A 97 -4.46 -1.89 19.04
CA GLY A 97 -4.83 -0.54 18.58
C GLY A 97 -4.17 0.60 19.33
#